data_AF-A0A928ASJ8-F1
#
_entry.id   AF-A0A928ASJ8-F1
#
_cell.length_a   1.000
_cell.length_b   1.000
_cell.length_c   1.000
_cell.angle_alpha   90.00
_cell.angle_beta   90.00
_cell.angle_gamma   90.00
#
_symmetry.space_group_name_H-M   'P 1'
#
loop_
_entity.id
_entity.type
_entity.pdbx_description
1 polymer ?
#
loop_
_entity_poly.entity_id
_entity_poly.type
_entity_poly.pdbx_seq_one_letter_code
_entity_poly.pdbx_strand_id
1 'polypeptide(L)' 'MIQNAHITVITSNKLTAMRLDDLVGCRGLVVEVLTEDRTRNRGALVLLEEPYLGEYLWFIPENSIS' A
#
# COMPACT_ATOMS: atom_id res chain seq x y z
N MET A 1 -10.15 4.18 -4.55
CA MET A 1 -9.36 2.94 -4.62
C MET A 1 -10.32 1.78 -4.87
N ILE A 2 -9.91 0.78 -5.66
CA ILE A 2 -10.79 -0.31 -6.08
C ILE A 2 -10.10 -1.62 -5.68
N GLN A 3 -10.87 -2.57 -5.16
CA GLN A 3 -10.38 -3.91 -4.88
C GLN A 3 -10.01 -4.64 -6.17
N ASN A 4 -9.02 -5.54 -6.11
CA ASN A 4 -8.48 -6.29 -7.25
C ASN A 4 -7.88 -5.40 -8.36
N ALA A 5 -7.42 -4.19 -8.00
CA ALA A 5 -6.68 -3.32 -8.90
C ALA A 5 -5.17 -3.52 -8.73
N HIS A 6 -4.44 -3.54 -9.85
CA HIS A 6 -2.98 -3.44 -9.82
C HIS A 6 -2.57 -2.01 -9.55
N ILE A 7 -1.59 -1.85 -8.67
CA ILE A 7 -1.09 -0.54 -8.25
C ILE A 7 0.43 -0.51 -8.28
N THR A 8 0.98 0.70 -8.30
CA THR A 8 2.39 0.96 -7.99
C THR A 8 2.47 1.80 -6.72
N VAL A 9 3.33 1.39 -5.80
CA VAL A 9 3.58 2.16 -4.58
C VAL A 9 4.38 3.41 -4.94
N ILE A 10 3.88 4.58 -4.55
CA ILE A 10 4.54 5.88 -4.75
C ILE A 10 4.92 6.50 -3.41
N THR A 11 5.87 7.43 -3.45
CA THR A 11 6.29 8.16 -2.25
C THR A 11 5.14 8.97 -1.64
N SER A 12 5.06 8.99 -0.32
CA SER A 12 4.18 9.88 0.41
C SER A 12 4.71 10.12 1.82
N ASN A 13 4.36 11.27 2.42
CA ASN A 13 4.74 11.57 3.81
C ASN A 13 4.28 10.50 4.81
N LYS A 14 3.15 9.81 4.53
CA LYS A 14 2.65 8.73 5.39
C LYS A 14 3.50 7.47 5.26
N LEU A 15 3.91 7.11 4.04
CA LEU A 15 4.76 5.95 3.77
C LEU A 15 6.13 6.13 4.46
N THR A 16 6.72 7.32 4.34
CA THR A 16 7.97 7.67 5.00
C THR A 16 7.85 7.67 6.52
N ALA A 17 6.75 8.20 7.07
CA ALA A 17 6.49 8.13 8.52
C ALA A 17 6.38 6.68 9.03
N MET A 18 5.94 5.75 8.17
CA MET A 18 5.88 4.32 8.44
C MET A 18 7.20 3.58 8.15
N ARG A 19 8.23 4.28 7.64
CA ARG A 19 9.53 3.72 7.23
C ARG A 19 9.41 2.62 6.18
N LEU A 20 8.50 2.83 5.23
CA LEU A 20 8.23 1.92 4.12
C LEU A 20 8.69 2.51 2.77
N ASP A 21 9.65 3.43 2.78
CA ASP A 21 10.17 4.08 1.57
C ASP A 21 10.77 3.07 0.58
N ASP A 22 11.28 1.95 1.06
CA ASP A 22 11.82 0.87 0.23
C ASP A 22 10.74 0.17 -0.61
N LEU A 23 9.45 0.34 -0.28
CA LEU A 23 8.35 -0.15 -1.10
C LEU A 23 8.08 0.73 -2.32
N VAL A 24 8.67 1.93 -2.42
CA VAL A 24 8.42 2.82 -3.57
C VAL A 24 8.89 2.17 -4.87
N GLY A 25 8.00 2.12 -5.86
CA GLY A 25 8.23 1.44 -7.13
C GLY A 25 7.83 -0.05 -7.12
N CYS A 26 7.55 -0.63 -5.96
CA CYS A 26 6.97 -1.97 -5.90
C CYS A 26 5.57 -1.98 -6.51
N ARG A 27 5.25 -3.08 -7.18
CA ARG A 27 3.95 -3.34 -7.79
C ARG A 27 3.21 -4.38 -6.98
N GLY A 28 1.88 -4.30 -7.00
CA GLY A 28 1.06 -5.27 -6.30
C GLY A 28 -0.41 -5.17 -6.63
N LEU A 29 -1.19 -6.10 -6.08
CA LEU A 29 -2.63 -6.20 -6.22
C LEU A 29 -3.32 -5.75 -4.93
N VAL A 30 -4.27 -4.83 -5.01
CA VAL A 30 -5.13 -4.48 -3.88
C VAL A 30 -6.04 -5.66 -3.55
N VAL A 31 -5.86 -6.28 -2.39
CA VAL A 31 -6.72 -7.38 -1.93
C VAL A 31 -7.88 -6.89 -1.07
N GLU A 32 -7.69 -5.81 -0.33
CA GLU A 32 -8.69 -5.23 0.56
C GLU A 32 -8.50 -3.71 0.64
N VAL A 33 -9.59 -2.96 0.47
CA VAL A 33 -9.60 -1.50 0.62
C VAL A 33 -10.02 -1.16 2.04
N LEU A 34 -9.15 -0.45 2.77
CA LEU A 34 -9.32 -0.13 4.19
C LEU A 34 -9.72 1.35 4.33
N THR A 35 -10.89 1.72 3.79
CA THR A 35 -11.35 3.13 3.74
C THR A 35 -12.57 3.44 4.61
N GLU A 36 -13.31 2.44 5.10
CA GLU A 36 -14.50 2.66 5.92
C GLU A 36 -14.13 3.10 7.36
N ASP A 37 -14.72 4.21 7.81
CA ASP A 37 -14.66 4.80 9.15
C ASP A 37 -13.31 5.23 9.74
N ARG A 38 -12.19 5.03 9.04
CA ARG A 38 -10.87 5.43 9.54
C ARG A 38 -10.39 6.74 8.92
N THR A 39 -10.72 7.87 9.54
CA THR A 39 -10.21 9.20 9.13
C THR A 39 -8.68 9.30 9.13
N ARG A 40 -7.98 8.47 9.92
CA ARG A 40 -6.51 8.49 10.02
C ARG A 40 -5.79 7.43 9.16
N ASN A 41 -6.36 6.24 9.03
CA ASN A 41 -5.68 5.06 8.48
C ASN A 41 -6.34 4.54 7.19
N ARG A 42 -6.61 5.45 6.25
CA ARG A 42 -7.07 5.08 4.91
C ARG A 42 -5.92 4.47 4.08
N GLY A 43 -6.20 3.36 3.41
CA GLY A 43 -5.25 2.69 2.56
C GLY A 43 -5.82 1.39 2.01
N ALA A 44 -4.92 0.49 1.64
CA ALA A 44 -5.26 -0.86 1.24
C ALA A 44 -4.24 -1.86 1.76
N LEU A 45 -4.72 -3.09 1.87
CA LEU A 45 -3.85 -4.24 1.92
C LEU A 45 -3.49 -4.64 0.48
N VAL A 46 -2.20 -4.68 0.19
CA VAL A 46 -1.66 -4.94 -1.14
C VAL A 46 -0.81 -6.21 -1.09
N LEU A 47 -1.09 -7.13 -2.01
CA LEU A 47 -0.26 -8.28 -2.28
C LEU A 47 0.82 -7.86 -3.29
N LEU A 48 2.06 -7.71 -2.83
CA LEU A 48 3.20 -7.33 -3.64
C LEU A 48 3.59 -8.44 -4.63
N GLU A 49 4.15 -8.05 -5.77
CA GLU A 49 4.71 -9.00 -6.76
C GLU A 49 6.01 -9.66 -6.25
N GLU A 50 6.77 -8.95 -5.40
CA GLU A 50 7.99 -9.43 -4.76
C GLU A 50 7.89 -9.29 -3.24
N PRO A 51 8.49 -10.20 -2.45
CA PRO A 51 8.40 -10.15 -1.00
C PRO A 51 9.25 -9.01 -0.46
N TYR A 52 8.67 -8.23 0.46
CA TYR A 52 9.38 -7.22 1.25
C TYR A 52 9.49 -7.71 2.69
N LEU A 53 10.72 -7.76 3.23
CA LEU A 53 11.02 -8.31 4.55
C LEU A 53 10.47 -9.72 4.79
N GLY A 54 10.40 -10.54 3.73
CA GLY A 54 9.90 -11.92 3.79
C GLY A 54 8.38 -12.06 3.68
N GLU A 55 7.63 -10.95 3.58
CA GLU A 55 6.18 -10.93 3.49
C GLU A 55 5.72 -10.33 2.15
N TYR A 56 4.64 -10.88 1.59
CA TYR A 56 4.02 -10.33 0.37
C TYR A 56 2.89 -9.35 0.67
N LEU A 57 2.29 -9.44 1.85
CA LEU A 57 1.05 -8.72 2.16
C LEU A 57 1.36 -7.51 3.04
N TRP A 58 1.22 -6.32 2.46
CA TRP A 58 1.58 -5.07 3.13
C TRP A 58 0.46 -4.05 3.09
N PHE A 59 0.34 -3.29 4.19
CA PHE A 59 -0.53 -2.13 4.22
C PHE A 59 0.16 -0.97 3.48
N ILE A 60 -0.53 -0.41 2.49
CA ILE A 60 -0.10 0.76 1.73
C ILE A 60 -1.09 1.91 1.97
N PRO A 61 -0.62 3.08 2.44
CA PRO A 61 -1.47 4.25 2.62
C PRO A 61 -2.10 4.73 1.31
N GLU A 62 -3.32 5.28 1.35
CA GLU A 62 -4.06 5.68 0.13
C GLU A 62 -3.31 6.69 -0.75
N ASN A 63 -2.53 7.56 -0.13
CA ASN A 63 -1.74 8.60 -0.80
C ASN A 63 -0.40 8.07 -1.33
N SER A 64 -0.16 6.75 -1.23
CA SER A 64 1.04 6.05 -1.68
C SER A 64 0.72 5.05 -2.79
N ILE A 65 -0.43 5.19 -3.45
CA ILE A 65 -0.95 4.25 -4.45
C ILE A 65 -1.20 5.02 -5.76
N SER A 66 -0.63 4.53 -6.86
CA SER A 66 -0.88 4.99 -8.24
C SER A 66 -1.40 3.89 -9.14
#